data_AF-A0A4Q7R5V4-F1
#
_entry.id   AF-A0A4Q7R5V4-F1
#
_cell.length_a   1.000
_cell.length_b   1.000
_cell.length_c   1.000
_cell.angle_alpha   90.00
_cell.angle_beta   90.00
_cell.angle_gamma   90.00
#
_symmetry.space_group_name_H-M   'P 1'
#
loop_
_entity.id
_entity.type
_entity.pdbx_description
1 polymer ?
#
loop_
_entity_poly.entity_id
_entity_poly.type
_entity_poly.pdbx_seq_one_letter_code
_entity_poly.pdbx_strand_id
1 'polypeptide(L)'
;MSATVESPIVPGPVQGPTREEPLIEALLLDDYRSLVHLAYLILPPAISRARRVAAAHAVVQRALPPGLALPTDLVLPSSLTVPPDVRVPATRHREFMRRRVVEEATRQAERRSFLARLGSALAPADELGFEPCATRPDRSSITRRRARGRRFAIATVLVLTAGILAALLTS
;
A
#
# COMPACT_ATOMS: atom_id res chain seq x y z
N MET A 1 -7.27 26.79 68.85
CA MET A 1 -7.65 26.99 67.43
C MET A 1 -6.67 26.19 66.60
N SER A 2 -7.02 24.94 66.28
CA SER A 2 -6.13 24.00 65.57
C SER A 2 -6.35 24.16 64.06
N ALA A 3 -5.30 24.56 63.34
CA ALA A 3 -5.32 24.63 61.89
C ALA A 3 -4.95 23.26 61.30
N THR A 4 -5.91 22.60 60.68
CA THR A 4 -5.70 21.43 59.83
C THR A 4 -4.98 21.86 58.56
N VAL A 5 -3.71 21.47 58.42
CA VAL A 5 -2.95 21.63 57.18
C VAL A 5 -3.39 20.52 56.23
N GLU A 6 -4.28 20.86 55.29
CA GLU A 6 -4.67 20.00 54.18
C GLU A 6 -3.48 19.90 53.21
N SER A 7 -2.89 18.71 53.15
CA SER A 7 -1.77 18.43 52.24
C SER A 7 -2.31 18.47 50.80
N PRO A 8 -1.69 19.24 49.87
CA PRO A 8 -2.16 19.27 48.49
C PRO A 8 -1.97 17.88 47.90
N ILE A 9 -3.07 17.33 47.36
CA ILE A 9 -3.03 16.16 46.48
C ILE A 9 -2.21 16.58 45.25
N VAL A 10 -0.91 16.34 45.31
CA VAL A 10 -0.06 16.35 44.11
C VAL A 10 -0.54 15.16 43.30
N PRO A 11 -1.08 15.35 42.09
CA PRO A 11 -1.36 14.22 41.21
C PRO A 11 -0.01 13.52 41.00
N GLY A 12 0.12 12.31 41.54
CA GLY A 12 1.24 11.45 41.17
C GLY A 12 1.30 11.35 39.64
N PRO A 13 2.48 11.19 39.04
CA PRO A 13 2.62 11.13 37.60
C PRO A 13 1.63 10.09 37.09
N VAL A 14 0.66 10.55 36.30
CA VAL A 14 -0.28 9.66 35.62
C VAL A 14 0.61 8.74 34.80
N GLN A 15 0.74 7.49 35.24
CA GLN A 15 1.33 6.43 34.44
C GLN A 15 0.34 6.09 33.33
N GLY A 16 0.14 7.06 32.43
CA GLY A 16 -0.41 6.83 31.12
C GLY A 16 0.57 5.98 30.32
N PRO A 17 0.08 5.30 29.29
CA PRO A 17 0.85 4.31 28.55
C PRO A 17 2.21 4.89 28.14
N THR A 18 3.22 4.08 28.39
CA THR A 18 4.63 4.36 28.14
C THR A 18 4.83 5.12 26.83
N ARG A 19 5.74 6.10 26.81
CA ARG A 19 6.18 6.88 25.64
C ARG A 19 6.47 6.04 24.37
N GLU A 20 6.59 4.73 24.54
CA GLU A 20 6.79 3.69 23.54
C GLU A 20 5.52 3.28 22.79
N GLU A 21 4.32 3.35 23.38
CA GLU A 21 3.06 3.00 22.69
C GLU A 21 2.86 3.78 21.39
N PRO A 22 2.94 5.13 21.36
CA PRO A 22 2.81 5.87 20.11
C PRO A 22 3.93 5.56 19.10
N LEU A 23 5.12 5.19 19.57
CA LEU A 23 6.24 4.77 18.71
C LEU A 23 5.99 3.39 18.10
N ILE A 24 5.46 2.45 18.90
CA ILE A 24 5.08 1.11 18.46
C ILE A 24 3.93 1.20 17.45
N GLU A 25 2.93 2.04 17.72
CA GLU A 25 1.82 2.27 16.79
C GLU A 25 2.31 2.83 15.44
N ALA A 26 3.21 3.82 15.48
CA ALA A 26 3.81 4.36 14.26
C ALA A 26 4.59 3.31 13.46
N LEU A 27 5.39 2.48 14.13
CA LEU A 27 6.14 1.39 13.49
C LEU A 27 5.21 0.34 12.85
N LEU A 28 4.12 -0.02 13.53
CA LEU A 28 3.11 -0.95 12.98
C LEU A 28 2.42 -0.37 11.73
N LEU A 29 2.09 0.92 11.76
CA LEU A 29 1.48 1.62 10.62
C LEU A 29 2.45 1.71 9.43
N ASP A 30 3.74 1.97 9.69
CA ASP A 30 4.78 2.01 8.66
C ASP A 30 4.98 0.65 8.00
N ASP A 31 4.99 -0.44 8.77
CA ASP A 31 5.09 -1.79 8.22
C ASP A 31 3.84 -2.17 7.40
N TYR A 32 2.63 -1.85 7.89
CA TYR A 32 1.41 -2.06 7.11
C TYR A 32 1.44 -1.28 5.79
N ARG A 33 1.83 0.00 5.84
CA ARG A 33 1.98 0.85 4.66
C ARG A 33 2.98 0.27 3.67
N SER A 34 4.14 -0.19 4.14
CA SER A 34 5.17 -0.82 3.30
C SER A 34 4.64 -2.07 2.58
N LEU A 35 3.89 -2.92 3.29
CA LEU A 35 3.28 -4.12 2.70
C LEU A 35 2.20 -3.79 1.66
N VAL A 36 1.36 -2.79 1.92
CA VAL A 36 0.36 -2.33 0.95
C VAL A 36 1.02 -1.74 -0.29
N HIS A 37 2.07 -0.94 -0.11
CA HIS A 37 2.86 -0.40 -1.22
C HIS A 37 3.46 -1.53 -2.06
N LEU A 38 4.05 -2.55 -1.42
CA LEU A 38 4.60 -3.71 -2.11
C LEU A 38 3.55 -4.46 -2.93
N ALA A 39 2.39 -4.76 -2.34
CA ALA A 39 1.27 -5.40 -3.03
C ALA A 39 0.77 -4.54 -4.20
N TYR A 40 0.69 -3.22 -4.02
CA TYR A 40 0.31 -2.28 -5.07
C TYR A 40 1.21 -2.37 -6.30
N LEU A 41 2.54 -2.41 -6.08
CA LEU A 41 3.53 -2.51 -7.15
C LEU A 41 3.44 -3.83 -7.92
N ILE A 42 3.19 -4.95 -7.24
CA ILE A 42 3.09 -6.28 -7.85
C ILE A 42 1.78 -6.44 -8.64
N LEU A 43 0.68 -5.87 -8.14
CA LEU A 43 -0.62 -5.99 -8.79
C LEU A 43 -0.63 -5.34 -10.18
N PRO A 44 -1.23 -5.99 -11.19
CA PRO A 44 -1.29 -5.45 -12.54
C PRO A 44 -2.06 -4.11 -12.57
N PRO A 45 -1.73 -3.20 -13.50
CA PRO A 45 -2.44 -1.94 -13.62
C PRO A 45 -3.92 -2.19 -13.88
N ALA A 46 -4.79 -1.59 -13.06
CA ALA A 46 -6.23 -1.72 -13.18
C ALA A 46 -6.84 -0.46 -13.80
N ILE A 47 -8.04 -0.61 -14.38
CA ILE A 47 -8.82 0.48 -15.01
C ILE A 47 -9.00 1.69 -14.09
N SER A 48 -9.01 1.50 -12.76
CA SER A 48 -8.94 2.61 -11.80
C SER A 48 -7.92 2.36 -10.69
N ARG A 49 -7.16 3.40 -10.34
CA ARG A 49 -6.23 3.42 -9.20
C ARG A 49 -6.93 3.06 -7.89
N ALA A 50 -8.13 3.56 -7.65
CA ALA A 50 -8.93 3.20 -6.47
C ALA A 50 -9.19 1.69 -6.36
N ARG A 51 -9.48 1.02 -7.48
CA ARG A 51 -9.64 -0.45 -7.50
C ARG A 51 -8.34 -1.19 -7.23
N ARG A 52 -7.21 -0.65 -7.68
CA ARG A 52 -5.88 -1.25 -7.43
C ARG A 52 -5.44 -1.05 -5.97
N VAL A 53 -5.71 0.11 -5.39
CA VAL A 53 -5.47 0.40 -3.95
C VAL A 53 -6.33 -0.52 -3.08
N ALA A 54 -7.64 -0.61 -3.34
CA ALA A 54 -8.51 -1.52 -2.60
C ALA A 54 -8.07 -2.99 -2.73
N ALA A 55 -7.64 -3.41 -3.94
CA ALA A 55 -7.09 -4.75 -4.14
C ALA A 55 -5.79 -4.96 -3.35
N ALA A 56 -4.89 -3.98 -3.29
CA ALA A 56 -3.67 -4.06 -2.49
C ALA A 56 -3.97 -4.21 -0.99
N HIS A 57 -4.93 -3.47 -0.45
CA HIS A 57 -5.39 -3.66 0.92
C HIS A 57 -5.97 -5.06 1.15
N ALA A 58 -6.79 -5.56 0.23
CA ALA A 58 -7.36 -6.89 0.33
C ALA A 58 -6.29 -8.00 0.29
N VAL A 59 -5.25 -7.86 -0.54
CA VAL A 59 -4.09 -8.78 -0.55
C VAL A 59 -3.44 -8.82 0.82
N VAL A 60 -3.11 -7.66 1.38
CA VAL A 60 -2.41 -7.57 2.68
C VAL A 60 -3.28 -8.12 3.80
N GLN A 61 -4.56 -7.77 3.84
CA GLN A 61 -5.51 -8.30 4.84
C GLN A 61 -5.67 -9.82 4.74
N ARG A 62 -5.65 -10.38 3.53
CA ARG A 62 -5.71 -11.84 3.31
C ARG A 62 -4.41 -12.55 3.69
N ALA A 63 -3.27 -11.89 3.45
CA ALA A 63 -1.96 -12.38 3.83
C ALA A 63 -1.70 -12.31 5.36
N LEU A 64 -2.46 -11.49 6.09
CA LEU A 64 -2.33 -11.23 7.54
C LEU A 64 -3.56 -11.70 8.35
N PRO A 65 -3.88 -13.00 8.40
CA PRO A 65 -4.95 -13.50 9.26
C PRO A 65 -4.57 -13.38 10.76
N PRO A 66 -5.56 -13.22 11.65
CA PRO A 66 -5.32 -13.18 13.09
C PRO A 66 -4.71 -14.50 13.58
N GLY A 67 -3.73 -14.42 14.48
CA GLY A 67 -3.10 -15.59 15.13
C GLY A 67 -2.00 -16.28 14.32
N LEU A 68 -1.39 -15.61 13.35
CA LEU A 68 -0.35 -16.20 12.49
C LEU A 68 0.94 -16.48 13.30
N ALA A 69 1.26 -17.76 13.50
CA ALA A 69 2.51 -18.19 14.14
C ALA A 69 3.70 -18.02 13.19
N LEU A 70 4.82 -17.52 13.72
CA LEU A 70 6.01 -17.26 12.92
C LEU A 70 6.87 -18.53 12.80
N PRO A 71 7.29 -18.94 11.58
CA PRO A 71 8.21 -20.06 11.44
C PRO A 71 9.59 -19.68 12.00
N THR A 72 10.07 -20.49 12.94
CA THR A 72 11.35 -20.27 13.65
C THR A 72 12.56 -20.38 12.73
N ASP A 73 12.42 -21.15 11.65
CA ASP A 73 13.49 -21.52 10.70
C ASP A 73 13.59 -20.60 9.48
N LEU A 74 12.96 -19.41 9.52
CA LEU A 74 13.01 -18.48 8.40
C LEU A 74 14.44 -17.99 8.15
N VAL A 75 15.06 -18.44 7.06
CA VAL A 75 16.38 -17.98 6.61
C VAL A 75 16.28 -16.56 6.04
N LEU A 76 16.90 -15.60 6.74
CA LEU A 76 17.04 -14.22 6.25
C LEU A 76 18.18 -14.15 5.22
N PRO A 77 18.01 -13.37 4.15
CA PRO A 77 19.10 -13.10 3.21
C PRO A 77 20.22 -12.32 3.90
N SER A 78 21.48 -12.64 3.59
CA SER A 78 22.68 -12.02 4.18
C SER A 78 22.77 -10.50 3.94
N SER A 79 22.03 -9.97 2.96
CA SER A 79 21.92 -8.53 2.70
C SER A 79 21.15 -7.74 3.77
N LEU A 80 20.44 -8.43 4.69
CA LEU A 80 19.80 -7.84 5.87
C LEU A 80 20.66 -8.02 7.13
N THR A 81 22.00 -8.00 7.02
CA THR A 81 22.89 -8.11 8.20
C THR A 81 22.60 -6.95 9.15
N VAL A 82 21.80 -7.24 10.16
CA VAL A 82 21.39 -6.31 11.20
C VAL A 82 22.57 -6.12 12.15
N PRO A 83 22.90 -4.89 12.59
CA PRO A 83 23.85 -4.66 13.67
C PRO A 83 23.50 -5.54 14.89
N PRO A 84 24.48 -6.01 15.67
CA PRO A 84 24.27 -6.97 16.76
C PRO A 84 23.27 -6.51 17.84
N ASP A 85 22.89 -5.24 17.81
CA ASP A 85 22.12 -4.54 18.83
C ASP A 85 20.59 -4.61 18.60
N VAL A 86 20.13 -5.01 17.40
CA VAL A 86 18.70 -5.04 17.06
C VAL A 86 18.16 -6.48 17.13
N ARG A 87 17.13 -6.68 17.96
CA ARG A 87 16.45 -7.97 18.17
C ARG A 87 15.96 -8.59 16.85
N VAL A 88 16.65 -9.65 16.42
CA VAL A 88 16.41 -10.56 15.29
C VAL A 88 14.95 -11.07 15.09
N PRO A 89 14.07 -11.16 16.10
CA PRO A 89 12.68 -11.59 15.90
C PRO A 89 11.83 -10.63 15.04
N ALA A 90 12.01 -9.32 15.16
CA ALA A 90 11.19 -8.34 14.43
C ALA A 90 11.49 -8.37 12.92
N THR A 91 12.75 -8.56 12.54
CA THR A 91 13.16 -8.69 11.13
C THR A 91 12.72 -10.01 10.51
N ARG A 92 12.75 -11.13 11.26
CA ARG A 92 12.12 -12.40 10.81
C ARG A 92 10.62 -12.24 10.58
N HIS A 93 9.92 -11.59 11.50
CA HIS A 93 8.49 -11.35 11.38
C HIS A 93 8.18 -10.54 10.11
N ARG A 94 8.87 -9.43 9.92
CA ARG A 94 8.71 -8.55 8.76
C ARG A 94 8.97 -9.27 7.44
N GLU A 95 10.05 -10.05 7.35
CA GLU A 95 10.39 -10.77 6.11
C GLU A 95 9.39 -11.89 5.79
N PHE A 96 8.91 -12.60 6.82
CA PHE A 96 7.84 -13.59 6.64
C PHE A 96 6.56 -12.95 6.09
N MET A 97 6.13 -11.82 6.69
CA MET A 97 4.96 -11.08 6.23
C MET A 97 5.15 -10.56 4.80
N ARG A 98 6.35 -10.06 4.48
CA ARG A 98 6.70 -9.62 3.14
C ARG A 98 6.55 -10.75 2.11
N ARG A 99 7.13 -11.93 2.36
CA ARG A 99 7.03 -13.09 1.45
C ARG A 99 5.60 -13.53 1.23
N ARG A 100 4.81 -13.62 2.30
CA ARG A 100 3.37 -13.95 2.23
C ARG A 100 2.60 -12.97 1.34
N VAL A 101 2.84 -11.66 1.52
CA VAL A 101 2.19 -10.63 0.70
C VAL A 101 2.63 -10.73 -0.76
N VAL A 102 3.91 -10.98 -1.04
CA VAL A 102 4.42 -11.18 -2.40
C VAL A 102 3.72 -12.38 -3.05
N GLU A 103 3.68 -13.53 -2.38
CA GLU A 103 3.03 -14.74 -2.89
C GLU A 103 1.53 -14.56 -3.13
N GLU A 104 0.82 -13.88 -2.23
CA GLU A 104 -0.60 -13.61 -2.41
C GLU A 104 -0.84 -12.62 -3.54
N ALA A 105 0.00 -11.57 -3.65
CA ALA A 105 -0.08 -10.58 -4.72
C ALA A 105 0.18 -11.20 -6.09
N THR A 106 1.20 -12.05 -6.22
CA THR A 106 1.52 -12.75 -7.48
C THR A 106 0.40 -13.70 -7.86
N ARG A 107 -0.10 -14.51 -6.92
CA ARG A 107 -1.25 -15.41 -7.16
C ARG A 107 -2.49 -14.65 -7.61
N GLN A 108 -2.75 -13.48 -7.03
CA GLN A 108 -3.87 -12.63 -7.43
C GLN A 108 -3.63 -11.95 -8.78
N ALA A 109 -2.39 -11.58 -9.10
CA ALA A 109 -2.00 -11.05 -10.40
C ALA A 109 -2.21 -12.09 -11.52
N GLU A 110 -1.86 -13.35 -11.26
CA GLU A 110 -2.07 -14.47 -12.20
C GLU A 110 -3.55 -14.77 -12.45
N ARG A 111 -4.39 -14.71 -11.41
CA ARG A 111 -5.84 -14.90 -11.53
C ARG A 111 -6.53 -13.81 -12.33
N ARG A 112 -5.90 -12.64 -12.51
CA ARG A 112 -6.53 -11.52 -13.21
C ARG A 112 -6.36 -11.70 -14.73
N SER A 113 -7.49 -11.94 -15.40
CA SER A 113 -7.63 -12.21 -16.84
C SER A 113 -6.83 -11.26 -17.75
N PHE A 114 -6.46 -11.75 -18.95
CA PHE A 114 -5.82 -11.03 -20.04
C PHE A 114 -6.49 -9.68 -20.36
N LEU A 115 -7.81 -9.55 -20.13
CA LEU A 115 -8.53 -8.28 -20.27
C LEU A 115 -8.08 -7.19 -19.28
N ALA A 116 -7.63 -7.58 -18.08
CA ALA A 116 -7.01 -6.66 -17.13
C ALA A 116 -5.62 -6.21 -17.59
N ARG A 117 -4.87 -7.07 -18.29
CA ARG A 117 -3.59 -6.72 -18.93
C ARG A 117 -3.80 -5.79 -20.14
N LEU A 118 -4.85 -5.97 -20.93
CA LEU A 118 -5.24 -4.99 -21.95
C LEU A 118 -5.67 -3.66 -21.34
N GLY A 119 -6.37 -3.69 -20.20
CA GLY A 119 -6.68 -2.50 -19.41
C GLY A 119 -5.44 -1.72 -18.95
N SER A 120 -4.30 -2.38 -18.77
CA SER A 120 -3.00 -1.74 -18.48
C SER A 120 -2.44 -0.92 -19.64
N ALA A 121 -2.81 -1.20 -20.89
CA ALA A 121 -2.46 -0.33 -22.01
C ALA A 121 -3.26 0.99 -21.99
N LEU A 122 -4.46 0.98 -21.40
CA LEU A 122 -5.29 2.17 -21.17
C LEU A 122 -4.98 2.89 -19.83
N ALA A 123 -4.46 2.15 -18.86
CA ALA A 123 -4.12 2.65 -17.53
C ALA A 123 -2.60 2.51 -17.30
N PRO A 124 -1.80 3.54 -17.63
CA PRO A 124 -0.36 3.48 -17.41
C PRO A 124 -0.05 3.31 -15.93
N ALA A 125 1.05 2.61 -15.62
CA ALA A 125 1.51 2.41 -14.26
C ALA A 125 1.66 3.78 -13.55
N ASP A 126 1.19 3.84 -12.30
CA ASP A 126 1.47 5.00 -11.46
C ASP A 126 2.99 5.10 -11.22
N GLU A 127 3.48 6.32 -11.00
CA GLU A 127 4.89 6.55 -10.67
C GLU A 127 5.27 5.76 -9.41
N LEU A 128 6.50 5.25 -9.35
CA LEU A 128 7.00 4.45 -8.22
C LEU A 128 6.94 5.19 -6.88
N GLY A 129 6.88 6.53 -6.89
CA GLY A 129 6.72 7.37 -5.70
C GLY A 129 5.27 7.48 -5.19
N PHE A 130 4.30 6.82 -5.82
CA PHE A 130 2.92 6.85 -5.38
C PHE A 130 2.73 6.03 -4.10
N GLU A 131 2.28 6.69 -3.04
CA GLU A 131 2.04 6.08 -1.73
C GLU A 131 0.54 5.77 -1.50
N PRO A 132 0.14 4.48 -1.45
CA PRO A 132 -1.26 4.08 -1.34
C PRO A 132 -1.96 4.55 -0.06
N CYS A 133 -1.24 4.53 1.06
CA CYS A 133 -1.77 4.86 2.38
C CYS A 133 -1.59 6.34 2.76
N ALA A 134 -1.11 7.19 1.85
CA ALA A 134 -0.93 8.61 2.14
C ALA A 134 -2.29 9.30 2.34
N THR A 135 -2.49 9.87 3.53
CA THR A 135 -3.71 10.62 3.89
C THR A 135 -3.77 11.99 3.24
N ARG A 136 -2.64 12.53 2.78
CA ARG A 136 -2.58 13.73 1.94
C ARG A 136 -2.56 13.33 0.45
N PRO A 137 -3.63 13.62 -0.30
CA PRO A 137 -3.60 13.45 -1.74
C PRO A 137 -2.65 14.46 -2.36
N ASP A 138 -1.65 13.99 -3.11
CA ASP A 138 -0.81 14.85 -3.93
C ASP A 138 -1.67 15.50 -5.02
N ARG A 139 -1.87 16.82 -4.89
CA ARG A 139 -2.69 17.62 -5.80
C ARG A 139 -2.15 17.63 -7.23
N SER A 140 -0.82 17.47 -7.39
CA SER A 140 -0.15 17.43 -8.70
C SER A 140 -0.41 16.11 -9.44
N SER A 141 -0.67 15.03 -8.72
CA SER A 141 -1.06 13.74 -9.31
C SER A 141 -2.44 13.79 -9.96
N ILE A 142 -3.39 14.56 -9.39
CA ILE A 142 -4.78 14.67 -9.88
C ILE A 142 -4.82 15.39 -11.24
N THR A 143 -4.05 16.47 -11.39
CA THR A 143 -4.03 17.29 -12.62
C THR A 143 -3.41 16.54 -13.79
N ARG A 144 -2.29 15.82 -13.56
CA ARG A 144 -1.66 14.96 -14.58
C ARG A 144 -2.61 13.86 -15.04
N ARG A 145 -3.40 13.29 -14.13
CA ARG A 145 -4.41 12.24 -14.44
C ARG A 145 -5.51 12.76 -15.36
N ARG A 146 -6.06 13.95 -15.10
CA ARG A 146 -7.10 14.57 -15.94
C ARG A 146 -6.57 14.87 -17.36
N ALA A 147 -5.35 15.38 -17.47
CA ALA A 147 -4.73 15.66 -18.77
C ALA A 147 -4.53 14.38 -19.61
N ARG A 148 -4.09 13.28 -18.98
CA ARG A 148 -3.90 11.99 -19.66
C ARG A 148 -5.23 11.35 -20.09
N GLY A 149 -6.25 11.39 -19.23
CA GLY A 149 -7.59 10.90 -19.59
C GLY A 149 -8.19 11.65 -20.77
N ARG A 150 -7.98 12.97 -20.84
CA ARG A 150 -8.41 13.77 -21.99
C ARG A 150 -7.69 13.36 -23.28
N ARG A 151 -6.38 13.11 -23.23
CA ARG A 151 -5.61 12.65 -24.41
C ARG A 151 -6.10 11.31 -24.96
N PHE A 152 -6.41 10.35 -24.08
CA PHE A 152 -6.97 9.06 -24.50
C PHE A 152 -8.35 9.21 -25.14
N ALA A 153 -9.25 9.97 -24.52
CA ALA A 153 -10.57 10.22 -25.10
C ALA A 153 -10.46 10.84 -26.50
N ILE A 154 -9.58 11.83 -26.67
CA ILE A 154 -9.32 12.46 -27.98
C ILE A 154 -8.77 11.43 -28.98
N ALA A 155 -7.79 10.61 -28.60
CA ALA A 155 -7.21 9.61 -29.49
C ALA A 155 -8.24 8.55 -29.91
N THR A 156 -9.06 8.05 -28.98
CA THR A 156 -10.12 7.09 -29.28
C THR A 156 -11.16 7.67 -30.23
N VAL A 157 -11.57 8.93 -30.01
CA VAL A 157 -12.48 9.65 -30.90
C VAL A 157 -11.86 9.79 -32.29
N LEU A 158 -10.59 10.20 -32.40
CA LEU A 158 -9.89 10.33 -33.67
C LEU A 158 -9.86 9.02 -34.46
N VAL A 159 -9.51 7.91 -33.81
CA VAL A 159 -9.48 6.58 -34.44
C VAL A 159 -10.85 6.16 -34.93
N LEU A 160 -11.89 6.34 -34.10
CA LEU A 160 -13.28 6.06 -34.48
C LEU A 160 -13.72 6.90 -35.68
N THR A 161 -13.46 8.21 -35.64
CA THR A 161 -13.85 9.12 -36.73
C THR A 161 -13.11 8.81 -38.02
N ALA A 162 -11.80 8.50 -37.97
CA ALA A 162 -11.03 8.14 -39.14
C ALA A 162 -11.49 6.80 -39.75
N GLY A 163 -11.84 5.82 -38.92
CA GLY A 163 -12.40 4.54 -39.37
C GLY A 163 -13.76 4.71 -40.06
N ILE A 164 -14.64 5.54 -39.50
CA ILE A 164 -15.94 5.87 -40.12
C ILE A 164 -15.72 6.57 -41.47
N LEU A 165 -14.82 7.55 -41.53
CA LEU A 165 -14.54 8.30 -42.75
C LEU A 165 -13.97 7.40 -43.85
N ALA A 166 -13.02 6.52 -43.49
CA ALA A 166 -12.44 5.55 -44.42
C ALA A 166 -13.50 4.59 -44.96
N ALA A 167 -14.38 4.07 -44.08
CA ALA A 167 -15.48 3.20 -44.49
C ALA A 167 -16.41 3.88 -45.50
N LEU A 168 -16.78 5.15 -45.25
CA LEU A 168 -17.60 5.95 -46.16
C LEU A 168 -16.92 6.28 -47.50
N LEU A 169 -15.59 6.39 -47.52
CA LEU A 169 -14.81 6.62 -48.75
C LEU A 169 -14.64 5.35 -49.59
N THR A 170 -14.72 4.17 -48.96
CA THR A 170 -14.58 2.86 -49.62
C THR A 170 -15.91 2.21 -50.00
N SER A 171 -17.04 2.74 -49.50
CA SER A 171 -18.40 2.33 -49.84
C SER A 171 -18.96 3.12 -51.01
#